data_AF-A0A849S0P1-F1
#
_entry.id   AF-A0A849S0P1-F1
#
_cell.length_a   1.000
_cell.length_b   1.000
_cell.length_c   1.000
_cell.angle_alpha   90.00
_cell.angle_beta   90.00
_cell.angle_gamma   90.00
#
_symmetry.space_group_name_H-M   'P 1'
#
loop_
_entity.id
_entity.type
_entity.pdbx_description
1 polymer ?
#
loop_
_entity_poly.entity_id
_entity_poly.type
_entity_poly.pdbx_seq_one_letter_code
_entity_poly.pdbx_strand_id
1 'polypeptide(L)'
;GAIDGIVNSLGSRFRNTHRIRVAKERCTGCNICARNCMCGAIKMVDKIATVQQSSCMDCHECVDVCDWNAIEWTTASRNKTPKRIKKGVEIFPEPDWQVLTYSPRLEPTIETRSINWARVVNASILLGFTVAVAASVLIQ
;
A
#
# COMPACT_ATOMS: atom_id res chain seq x y z
N GLY A 1 4.72 -17.42 -1.24
CA GLY A 1 5.73 -17.51 -2.33
C GLY A 1 5.85 -16.17 -3.05
N ALA A 2 6.88 -15.97 -3.89
CA ALA A 2 7.07 -14.70 -4.61
C ALA A 2 5.86 -14.33 -5.52
N ILE A 3 5.14 -15.34 -6.01
CA ILE A 3 3.90 -15.18 -6.79
C ILE A 3 2.81 -14.53 -5.94
N ASP A 4 2.64 -14.94 -4.68
CA ASP A 4 1.62 -14.38 -3.78
C ASP A 4 1.87 -12.89 -3.53
N GLY A 5 3.13 -12.47 -3.40
CA GLY A 5 3.48 -11.04 -3.25
C GLY A 5 3.09 -10.19 -4.45
N ILE A 6 3.29 -10.71 -5.67
CA ILE A 6 2.91 -10.04 -6.92
C ILE A 6 1.39 -9.96 -7.03
N VAL A 7 0.69 -11.08 -6.78
CA VAL A 7 -0.77 -11.15 -6.80
C VAL A 7 -1.38 -10.19 -5.79
N ASN A 8 -0.80 -10.07 -4.59
CA ASN A 8 -1.33 -9.19 -3.55
C ASN A 8 -1.06 -7.71 -3.83
N SER A 9 0.13 -7.39 -4.36
CA SER A 9 0.49 -6.03 -4.76
C SER A 9 -0.40 -5.53 -5.92
N LEU A 10 -0.56 -6.33 -6.97
CA LEU A 10 -1.45 -6.01 -8.08
C LEU A 10 -2.92 -6.05 -7.66
N GLY A 11 -3.30 -6.99 -6.80
CA GLY A 11 -4.65 -7.10 -6.23
C GLY A 11 -5.05 -5.86 -5.43
N SER A 12 -4.16 -5.29 -4.63
CA SER A 12 -4.46 -4.04 -3.90
C SER A 12 -4.71 -2.83 -4.82
N ARG A 13 -4.30 -2.87 -6.09
CA ARG A 13 -4.52 -1.78 -7.06
C ARG A 13 -5.88 -1.87 -7.75
N PHE A 14 -6.48 -3.05 -7.82
CA PHE A 14 -7.81 -3.22 -8.41
C PHE A 14 -8.90 -3.20 -7.32
N ARG A 15 -9.95 -2.43 -7.54
CA ARG A 15 -11.05 -2.20 -6.57
C ARG A 15 -11.79 -3.49 -6.14
N ASN A 16 -11.70 -4.54 -6.95
CA ASN A 16 -12.45 -5.78 -6.77
C ASN A 16 -11.69 -6.87 -6.00
N THR A 17 -10.47 -6.60 -5.54
CA THR A 17 -9.58 -7.57 -4.88
C THR A 17 -9.32 -7.27 -3.40
N HIS A 18 -9.94 -6.21 -2.85
CA HIS A 18 -9.96 -5.93 -1.42
C HIS A 18 -10.86 -6.93 -0.70
N ARG A 19 -10.25 -7.94 -0.09
CA ARG A 19 -10.94 -9.07 0.49
C ARG A 19 -11.34 -8.84 1.94
N ILE A 20 -10.59 -8.05 2.71
CA ILE A 20 -10.91 -7.75 4.11
C ILE A 20 -11.34 -6.28 4.26
N ARG A 21 -12.46 -6.02 4.92
CA ARG A 21 -12.98 -4.67 5.17
C ARG A 21 -13.24 -4.45 6.66
N VAL A 22 -13.16 -3.20 7.10
CA VAL A 22 -13.39 -2.81 8.50
C VAL A 22 -14.50 -1.76 8.57
N ALA A 23 -15.59 -2.06 9.26
CA ALA A 23 -16.66 -1.12 9.56
C ALA A 23 -16.23 -0.20 10.72
N LYS A 24 -15.95 1.07 10.41
CA LYS A 24 -15.55 2.09 11.39
C LYS A 24 -16.53 2.19 12.56
N GLU A 25 -17.82 2.16 12.26
CA GLU A 25 -18.90 2.33 13.22
C GLU A 25 -18.97 1.23 14.28
N ARG A 26 -18.49 0.03 13.94
CA ARG A 26 -18.49 -1.14 14.83
C ARG A 26 -17.13 -1.39 15.48
N CYS A 27 -16.06 -0.75 14.97
CA CYS A 27 -14.72 -0.96 15.47
C CYS A 27 -14.53 -0.19 16.79
N THR A 28 -14.36 -0.92 17.88
CA THR A 28 -14.11 -0.35 19.22
C THR A 28 -12.63 -0.01 19.48
N GLY A 29 -11.73 -0.40 18.58
CA GLY A 29 -10.30 -0.17 18.74
C GLY A 29 -9.60 -1.13 19.71
N CYS A 30 -10.20 -2.28 20.03
CA CYS A 30 -9.68 -3.26 21.00
C CYS A 30 -8.32 -3.93 20.63
N ASN A 31 -7.85 -3.73 19.39
CA ASN A 31 -6.54 -4.18 18.92
C ASN A 31 -6.31 -5.71 18.96
N ILE A 32 -7.37 -6.52 19.05
CA ILE A 32 -7.27 -7.99 19.06
C ILE A 32 -6.86 -8.51 17.68
N CYS A 33 -7.53 -8.01 16.62
CA CYS A 33 -7.24 -8.39 15.23
C CYS A 33 -5.79 -8.13 14.81
N ALA A 34 -5.17 -7.01 15.24
CA ALA A 34 -3.79 -6.72 14.89
C ALA A 34 -2.79 -7.62 15.61
N ARG A 35 -3.10 -8.05 16.85
CA ARG A 35 -2.28 -8.99 17.62
C ARG A 35 -2.31 -10.41 17.03
N ASN A 36 -3.45 -10.85 16.53
CA ASN A 36 -3.60 -12.18 15.94
C ASN A 36 -3.14 -12.23 14.47
N CYS A 37 -2.88 -11.09 13.83
CA CYS A 37 -2.45 -11.07 12.45
C CYS A 37 -1.00 -11.57 12.30
N MET A 38 -0.83 -12.81 11.85
CA MET A 38 0.50 -13.42 11.63
C MET A 38 1.36 -12.65 10.61
N CYS A 39 0.73 -11.94 9.67
CA CYS A 39 1.41 -11.17 8.64
C CYS A 39 1.71 -9.72 9.06
N GLY A 40 1.22 -9.27 10.22
CA GLY A 40 1.30 -7.86 10.62
C GLY A 40 0.58 -6.89 9.67
N ALA A 41 -0.40 -7.37 8.90
CA ALA A 41 -1.09 -6.60 7.87
C ALA A 41 -2.10 -5.58 8.44
N ILE A 42 -2.48 -5.69 9.71
CA ILE A 42 -3.47 -4.81 10.35
C ILE A 42 -2.74 -3.79 11.22
N LYS A 43 -3.04 -2.51 11.00
CA LYS A 43 -2.50 -1.39 11.78
C LYS A 43 -3.63 -0.62 12.44
N MET A 44 -3.40 -0.12 13.64
CA MET A 44 -4.33 0.77 14.32
C MET A 44 -4.01 2.22 13.96
N VAL A 45 -4.93 2.90 13.29
CA VAL A 45 -4.83 4.33 12.94
C VAL A 45 -6.06 5.01 13.51
N ASP A 46 -5.88 6.07 14.29
CA ASP A 46 -6.98 6.80 14.95
C ASP A 46 -7.94 5.89 15.75
N LYS A 47 -7.38 4.88 16.44
CA LYS A 47 -8.11 3.83 17.18
C LYS A 47 -9.00 2.93 16.30
N ILE A 48 -8.90 3.00 14.99
CA ILE A 48 -9.62 2.12 14.07
C ILE A 48 -8.65 1.15 13.38
N ALA A 49 -9.06 -0.11 13.28
CA ALA A 49 -8.29 -1.11 12.56
C ALA A 49 -8.29 -0.78 11.05
N THR A 50 -7.10 -0.70 10.49
CA THR A 50 -6.86 -0.37 9.08
C THR A 50 -6.02 -1.49 8.47
N VAL A 51 -6.49 -2.07 7.36
CA VAL A 51 -5.87 -3.27 6.77
C VAL A 51 -5.01 -2.88 5.57
N GLN A 52 -3.74 -3.30 5.61
CA GLN A 52 -2.82 -3.21 4.49
C GLN A 52 -2.99 -4.45 3.60
N GLN A 53 -3.85 -4.34 2.59
CA GLN A 53 -4.22 -5.48 1.72
C GLN A 53 -3.02 -6.13 1.04
N SER A 54 -2.00 -5.35 0.66
CA SER A 54 -0.78 -5.87 0.01
C SER A 54 -0.01 -6.89 0.84
N SER A 55 -0.21 -6.89 2.17
CA SER A 55 0.47 -7.78 3.11
C SER A 55 -0.46 -8.85 3.69
N CYS A 56 -1.76 -8.80 3.36
CA CYS A 56 -2.75 -9.73 3.89
C CYS A 56 -2.71 -11.06 3.12
N MET A 57 -2.57 -12.19 3.80
CA MET A 57 -2.60 -13.52 3.16
C MET A 57 -3.98 -14.19 3.20
N ASP A 58 -5.05 -13.45 3.51
CA ASP A 58 -6.42 -13.96 3.58
C ASP A 58 -6.61 -15.20 4.48
N CYS A 59 -5.95 -15.23 5.65
CA CYS A 59 -6.07 -16.34 6.60
C CYS A 59 -7.35 -16.32 7.45
N HIS A 60 -8.17 -15.26 7.34
CA HIS A 60 -9.47 -15.04 8.01
C HIS A 60 -9.46 -14.95 9.54
N GLU A 61 -8.34 -15.23 10.19
CA GLU A 61 -8.15 -15.10 11.65
C GLU A 61 -8.69 -13.78 12.24
N CYS A 62 -8.49 -12.65 11.56
CA CYS A 62 -8.95 -11.35 12.06
C CYS A 62 -10.47 -11.18 12.06
N VAL A 63 -11.19 -11.93 11.24
CA VAL A 63 -12.66 -11.96 11.21
C VAL A 63 -13.17 -12.76 12.41
N ASP A 64 -12.57 -13.92 12.66
CA ASP A 64 -13.01 -14.85 13.71
C ASP A 64 -12.79 -14.29 15.12
N VAL A 65 -11.71 -13.54 15.33
CA VAL A 65 -11.36 -12.96 16.64
C VAL A 65 -12.06 -11.64 16.94
N CYS A 66 -12.90 -11.14 16.02
CA CYS A 66 -13.55 -9.84 16.18
C CYS A 66 -14.91 -9.99 16.87
N ASP A 67 -14.93 -9.81 18.20
CA ASP A 67 -16.16 -9.87 19.01
C ASP A 67 -17.28 -8.91 18.55
N TRP A 68 -16.89 -7.83 17.85
CA TRP A 68 -17.80 -6.76 17.40
C TRP A 68 -18.29 -6.93 15.96
N ASN A 69 -17.89 -8.01 15.26
CA ASN A 69 -18.17 -8.23 13.84
C ASN A 69 -17.87 -6.97 13.00
N ALA A 70 -16.79 -6.27 13.35
CA ALA A 70 -16.36 -5.06 12.68
C ALA A 70 -15.51 -5.35 11.45
N ILE A 71 -15.01 -6.58 11.30
CA ILE A 71 -14.18 -7.02 10.18
C ILE A 71 -14.95 -8.08 9.38
N GLU A 72 -15.02 -7.92 8.06
CA GLU A 72 -15.69 -8.86 7.17
C GLU A 72 -14.76 -9.25 6.00
N TRP A 73 -14.79 -10.53 5.62
CA TRP A 73 -14.21 -11.00 4.36
C TRP A 73 -15.27 -10.97 3.26
N THR A 74 -15.05 -10.18 2.20
CA THR A 74 -15.95 -10.11 1.05
C THR A 74 -15.19 -10.26 -0.27
N THR A 75 -15.69 -11.15 -1.12
CA THR A 75 -15.09 -11.42 -2.44
C THR A 75 -15.56 -10.45 -3.53
N ALA A 76 -16.49 -9.53 -3.23
CA ALA A 76 -17.14 -8.71 -4.24
C ALA A 76 -17.56 -7.32 -3.74
N SER A 77 -17.60 -6.37 -4.68
CA SER A 77 -18.40 -5.15 -4.58
C SER A 77 -19.88 -5.54 -4.43
N ARG A 78 -20.39 -5.57 -3.18
CA ARG A 78 -21.83 -5.68 -2.93
C ARG A 78 -22.49 -4.37 -3.31
N ASN A 79 -22.81 -4.25 -4.59
CA ASN A 79 -23.96 -3.50 -5.00
C ASN A 79 -24.82 -4.48 -5.82
N LYS A 80 -25.38 -5.46 -5.12
CA LYS A 80 -26.42 -6.33 -5.66
C LYS A 80 -27.74 -5.78 -5.14
N THR A 81 -28.24 -4.72 -5.76
CA THR A 81 -29.68 -4.48 -5.69
C THR A 81 -30.35 -5.74 -6.26
N PRO A 82 -31.21 -6.44 -5.49
CA PRO A 82 -31.85 -7.63 -5.99
C PRO A 82 -32.70 -7.26 -7.21
N LYS A 83 -32.46 -7.93 -8.33
CA LYS A 83 -33.17 -7.68 -9.60
C LYS A 83 -34.70 -7.86 -9.48
N ARG A 84 -35.18 -8.53 -8.43
CA ARG A 84 -36.59 -8.69 -8.09
C ARG A 84 -36.76 -8.63 -6.56
N ILE A 85 -37.60 -7.71 -6.09
CA ILE A 85 -38.03 -7.59 -4.69
C ILE A 85 -39.46 -8.13 -4.60
N LYS A 86 -39.72 -9.03 -3.64
CA LYS A 86 -41.09 -9.51 -3.38
C LYS A 86 -41.91 -8.40 -2.72
N LYS A 87 -43.17 -8.26 -3.11
CA LYS A 87 -44.10 -7.27 -2.54
C LYS A 87 -44.23 -7.50 -1.03
N GLY A 88 -43.98 -6.47 -0.22
CA GLY A 88 -44.05 -6.53 1.24
C GLY A 88 -42.76 -6.97 1.96
N VAL A 89 -41.62 -7.06 1.25
CA VAL A 89 -40.31 -7.28 1.87
C VAL A 89 -39.56 -5.95 1.95
N GLU A 90 -39.32 -5.46 3.15
CA GLU A 90 -38.41 -4.34 3.40
C GLU A 90 -36.97 -4.84 3.37
N ILE A 91 -36.16 -4.24 2.51
CA ILE A 91 -34.72 -4.48 2.49
C ILE A 91 -34.13 -3.52 3.53
N PHE A 92 -33.66 -4.06 4.65
CA PHE A 92 -32.86 -3.27 5.57
C PHE A 92 -31.62 -2.76 4.82
N PRO A 93 -31.32 -1.45 4.88
CA PRO A 93 -30.14 -0.91 4.23
C PRO A 93 -28.91 -1.63 4.77
N GLU A 94 -27.99 -1.98 3.86
CA GLU A 94 -26.71 -2.54 4.29
C GLU A 94 -25.98 -1.50 5.16
N PRO A 95 -25.26 -1.93 6.22
CA PRO A 95 -24.43 -1.01 7.01
C PRO A 95 -23.42 -0.31 6.12
N ASP A 96 -23.10 0.95 6.42
CA ASP A 96 -22.22 1.75 5.58
C ASP A 96 -20.76 1.31 5.75
N TRP A 97 -20.32 0.34 4.96
CA TRP A 97 -18.98 -0.24 5.08
C TRP A 97 -17.94 0.59 4.32
N GLN A 98 -17.12 1.35 5.05
CA GLN A 98 -16.00 2.06 4.45
C GLN A 98 -14.76 1.17 4.39
N VAL A 99 -14.11 1.11 3.23
CA VAL A 99 -12.83 0.41 3.08
C VAL A 99 -11.73 1.27 3.70
N LEU A 100 -11.23 0.84 4.86
CA LEU A 100 -10.08 1.47 5.51
C LEU A 100 -8.77 0.82 5.04
N THR A 101 -8.15 1.42 4.02
CA THR A 101 -6.84 1.02 3.52
C THR A 101 -5.73 1.83 4.16
N TYR A 102 -4.71 1.15 4.66
CA TYR A 102 -3.47 1.78 5.09
C TYR A 102 -2.54 1.87 3.88
N SER A 103 -2.45 3.05 3.27
CA SER A 103 -1.38 3.38 2.33
C SER A 103 -0.37 4.27 3.06
N PRO A 104 0.79 3.76 3.50
CA PRO A 104 1.82 4.66 4.01
C PRO A 104 2.22 5.56 2.84
N ARG A 105 2.03 6.87 2.97
CA ARG A 105 2.66 7.83 2.06
C ARG A 105 4.14 7.84 2.42
N LEU A 106 4.89 6.92 1.83
CA LEU A 106 6.33 6.99 1.80
C LEU A 106 6.66 8.14 0.86
N GLU A 107 6.94 9.32 1.41
CA GLU A 107 7.61 10.37 0.66
C GLU A 107 9.05 9.91 0.44
N PRO A 108 9.44 9.57 -0.80
CA PRO A 108 10.83 9.24 -1.05
C PRO A 108 11.65 10.50 -0.79
N THR A 109 12.51 10.48 0.23
CA THR A 109 13.53 11.51 0.43
C THR A 109 14.61 11.28 -0.63
N ILE A 110 14.33 11.71 -1.85
CA ILE A 110 15.32 11.71 -2.92
C ILE A 110 16.30 12.84 -2.57
N GLU A 111 17.41 12.50 -1.91
CA GLU A 111 18.53 13.41 -1.75
C GLU A 111 19.20 13.60 -3.11
N THR A 112 18.69 14.54 -3.92
CA THR A 112 19.33 14.90 -5.18
C THR A 112 20.59 15.70 -4.88
N ARG A 113 21.76 15.07 -4.99
CA ARG A 113 23.05 15.77 -4.93
C ARG A 113 23.25 16.54 -6.25
N SER A 114 23.21 17.86 -6.21
CA SER A 114 23.39 18.69 -7.41
C SER A 114 24.87 18.67 -7.85
N ILE A 115 25.09 18.44 -9.14
CA ILE A 115 26.43 18.46 -9.75
C ILE A 115 26.75 19.88 -10.17
N ASN A 116 27.89 20.41 -9.74
CA ASN A 116 28.40 21.69 -10.22
C ASN A 116 29.14 21.48 -11.55
N TRP A 117 28.42 21.69 -12.66
CA TRP A 117 28.93 21.50 -14.01
C TRP A 117 30.10 22.41 -14.37
N ALA A 118 30.21 23.59 -13.77
CA ALA A 118 31.38 24.46 -13.99
C ALA A 118 32.67 23.79 -13.48
N ARG A 119 32.61 23.07 -12.34
CA ARG A 119 33.77 22.31 -11.85
C ARG A 119 34.13 21.15 -12.77
N VAL A 120 33.14 20.45 -13.32
CA VAL A 120 33.36 19.32 -14.24
C VAL A 120 34.01 19.80 -15.53
N VAL A 121 33.48 20.88 -16.12
CA VAL A 121 34.01 21.48 -17.35
C VAL A 121 35.41 22.04 -17.15
N ASN A 122 35.66 22.76 -16.05
CA ASN A 122 36.99 23.30 -15.77
C ASN A 122 38.02 22.18 -15.54
N ALA A 123 37.62 21.09 -14.86
CA ALA A 123 38.50 19.94 -14.65
C ALA A 123 38.82 19.20 -15.96
N SER A 124 37.84 19.04 -16.86
CA SER A 124 38.08 18.39 -18.16
C SER A 124 38.97 19.23 -19.08
N ILE A 125 38.82 20.55 -19.07
CA ILE A 125 39.70 21.47 -19.83
C ILE A 125 41.13 21.40 -19.30
N LEU A 126 41.34 21.44 -17.98
CA LEU A 126 42.66 21.35 -17.36
C LEU A 126 43.34 20.00 -17.64
N LEU A 127 42.58 18.89 -17.56
CA LEU A 127 43.09 17.57 -17.91
C LEU A 127 43.45 17.49 -19.40
N GLY A 128 42.62 18.03 -20.29
CA GLY A 128 42.92 18.08 -21.72
C GLY A 128 44.19 18.88 -22.03
N PHE A 129 44.35 20.05 -21.39
CA PHE A 129 45.53 20.90 -21.59
C PHE A 129 46.81 20.24 -21.07
N THR A 130 46.76 19.62 -19.89
CA THR A 130 47.92 18.91 -19.33
C THR A 130 48.33 17.70 -20.16
N VAL A 131 47.37 16.94 -20.69
CA VAL A 131 47.65 15.83 -21.60
C VAL A 131 48.27 16.32 -22.91
N ALA A 132 47.77 17.43 -23.48
CA ALA A 132 48.32 18.01 -24.70
C ALA A 132 49.76 18.50 -24.52
N VAL A 133 50.04 19.19 -23.41
CA VAL A 133 51.40 19.65 -23.07
C VAL A 133 52.33 18.45 -22.86
N ALA A 134 51.92 17.45 -22.09
CA ALA A 134 52.73 16.24 -21.87
C ALA A 134 53.02 15.50 -23.17
N ALA A 135 52.03 15.36 -24.06
CA ALA A 135 52.22 14.75 -25.38
C ALA A 135 53.21 15.56 -26.25
N SER A 136 53.18 16.90 -26.20
CA SER A 136 54.11 17.73 -26.97
C SER A 136 55.57 17.59 -26.51
N VAL A 137 55.82 17.41 -25.22
CA VAL A 137 57.16 17.20 -24.65
C VAL A 137 57.72 15.81 -24.99
N LEU A 138 56.85 14.80 -25.17
CA LEU A 138 57.26 13.44 -25.54
C LEU A 138 57.60 13.27 -27.03
N ILE A 139 57.24 14.23 -27.88
CA ILE A 139 57.46 14.20 -29.34
C ILE A 139 58.73 14.97 -29.74
N GLN A 140 59.34 15.74 -28.82
CA GLN A 140 60.65 16.39 -28.99
C GLN A 140 61.79 15.50 -28.49
#